data_AF-A0A7S2S381-F1
#
_entry.id   AF-A0A7S2S381-F1
#
_cell.length_a   1.000
_cell.length_b   1.000
_cell.length_c   1.000
_cell.angle_alpha   90.00
_cell.angle_beta   90.00
_cell.angle_gamma   90.00
#
_symmetry.space_group_name_H-M   'P 1'
#
loop_
_entity.id
_entity.type
_entity.pdbx_description
1 polymer ?
#
loop_
_entity_poly.entity_id
_entity_poly.type
_entity_poly.pdbx_seq_one_letter_code
_entity_poly.pdbx_strand_id
1 'polypeptide(L)'
;IMEKEARITALRSLYEQEHLRRKTNHNRLIELMGNIRVLCRVRPSNAREEEMAGSDSQVVSFPDDSGGEKLVVSQPPSPERRGEADLPFEFDAVLQPRASQEDVFSEVKPLVTSCMDGFSVTIFAYGQTGSGKTYTMEGITGKPGICYR
;
A
#
# COMPACT_ATOMS: atom_id res chain seq x y z
N ILE A 1 -5.81 -47.37 17.10
CA ILE A 1 -5.65 -46.97 15.69
C ILE A 1 -6.92 -46.25 15.22
N MET A 2 -8.10 -46.88 15.31
CA MET A 2 -9.38 -46.26 14.91
C MET A 2 -9.72 -44.92 15.58
N GLU A 3 -9.43 -44.74 16.88
CA GLU A 3 -9.69 -43.47 17.57
C GLU A 3 -8.81 -42.32 17.05
N LYS A 4 -7.55 -42.62 16.68
CA LYS A 4 -6.65 -41.63 16.08
C LYS A 4 -7.12 -41.23 14.69
N GLU A 5 -7.60 -42.19 13.89
CA GLU A 5 -8.15 -41.94 12.56
C GLU A 5 -9.43 -41.11 12.62
N ALA A 6 -10.35 -41.43 13.54
CA ALA A 6 -11.55 -40.64 13.77
C ALA A 6 -11.22 -39.19 14.17
N ARG A 7 -10.22 -38.99 15.04
CA ARG A 7 -9.76 -37.67 15.45
C ARG A 7 -9.14 -36.89 14.28
N ILE A 8 -8.34 -37.53 13.44
CA ILE A 8 -7.73 -36.89 12.26
C ILE A 8 -8.83 -36.45 11.28
N THR A 9 -9.83 -37.30 11.03
CA THR A 9 -10.95 -36.96 10.15
C THR A 9 -11.76 -35.78 10.69
N ALA A 10 -12.06 -35.78 11.99
CA ALA A 10 -12.75 -34.66 12.63
C ALA A 10 -11.96 -33.35 12.54
N LEU A 11 -10.64 -33.39 12.77
CA LEU A 11 -9.77 -32.22 12.64
C LEU A 11 -9.70 -31.70 11.20
N ARG A 12 -9.66 -32.58 10.19
CA ARG A 12 -9.69 -32.18 8.78
C ARG A 12 -11.00 -31.49 8.43
N SER A 13 -12.13 -32.05 8.85
CA SER A 13 -13.44 -31.44 8.61
C SER A 13 -13.56 -30.07 9.27
N LEU A 14 -13.07 -29.92 10.50
CA LEU A 14 -13.04 -28.63 11.19
C LEU A 14 -12.14 -27.63 10.47
N TYR A 15 -10.95 -28.06 10.03
CA TYR A 15 -10.03 -27.22 9.27
C TYR A 15 -10.66 -26.73 7.96
N GLU A 16 -11.35 -27.59 7.22
CA GLU A 16 -12.05 -27.22 5.98
C GLU A 16 -13.15 -26.18 6.23
N GLN A 17 -13.94 -26.35 7.31
CA GLN A 17 -14.98 -25.38 7.69
C GLN A 17 -14.38 -24.03 8.04
N GLU A 18 -13.33 -23.99 8.87
CA GLU A 18 -12.65 -22.74 9.24
C GLU A 18 -11.93 -22.10 8.05
N HIS A 19 -11.35 -22.90 7.16
CA HIS A 19 -10.74 -22.41 5.93
C HIS A 19 -11.77 -21.73 5.03
N LEU A 20 -12.95 -22.32 4.85
CA LEU A 20 -14.03 -21.73 4.07
C LEU A 20 -14.54 -20.44 4.71
N ARG A 21 -14.75 -20.43 6.03
CA ARG A 21 -15.15 -19.22 6.78
C ARG A 21 -14.13 -18.10 6.62
N ARG A 22 -12.84 -18.40 6.75
CA ARG A 22 -11.76 -17.41 6.55
C ARG A 22 -11.82 -16.84 5.15
N LYS A 23 -11.98 -17.68 4.13
CA LYS A 23 -12.11 -17.27 2.71
C LYS A 23 -13.28 -16.31 2.50
N THR A 24 -14.47 -16.68 2.99
CA THR A 24 -15.69 -15.88 2.84
C THR A 24 -15.57 -14.54 3.56
N ASN A 25 -15.09 -14.54 4.80
CA ASN A 25 -14.92 -13.34 5.59
C ASN A 25 -13.86 -12.42 4.97
N HIS A 26 -12.74 -12.98 4.51
CA HIS A 26 -11.68 -12.23 3.84
C HIS A 26 -12.19 -11.55 2.57
N ASN A 27 -12.87 -12.29 1.69
CA ASN A 27 -13.43 -11.70 0.48
C ASN A 27 -14.44 -10.59 0.81
N ARG A 28 -15.27 -10.79 1.83
CA ARG A 28 -16.23 -9.76 2.25
C ARG A 28 -15.56 -8.50 2.77
N LEU A 29 -14.45 -8.63 3.50
CA LEU A 29 -13.66 -7.48 3.94
C LEU A 29 -13.05 -6.72 2.75
N ILE A 30 -12.50 -7.43 1.76
CA ILE A 30 -11.97 -6.80 0.55
C ILE A 30 -13.06 -6.05 -0.22
N GLU A 31 -14.24 -6.64 -0.38
CA GLU A 31 -15.38 -5.98 -1.04
C GLU A 31 -15.80 -4.69 -0.31
N LEU A 32 -15.78 -4.70 1.02
CA LEU A 32 -16.12 -3.53 1.84
C LEU A 32 -15.04 -2.45 1.78
N MET A 33 -13.76 -2.82 1.67
CA MET A 33 -12.65 -1.88 1.46
C MET A 33 -12.58 -1.35 0.02
N GLY A 34 -13.35 -1.93 -0.90
CA GLY A 34 -13.32 -1.60 -2.32
C GLY A 34 -12.40 -2.52 -3.12
N ASN A 35 -12.91 -2.99 -4.26
CA ASN A 35 -12.17 -3.87 -5.18
C ASN A 35 -11.08 -3.14 -5.97
N ILE A 36 -11.14 -1.81 -6.00
CA ILE A 36 -10.13 -0.93 -6.60
C ILE A 36 -9.66 -0.01 -5.49
N ARG A 37 -8.35 -0.03 -5.22
CA ARG A 37 -7.70 0.83 -4.24
C ARG A 37 -6.54 1.56 -4.90
N VAL A 38 -6.38 2.83 -4.57
CA VAL A 38 -5.32 3.72 -5.00
C VAL A 38 -4.52 4.14 -3.78
N LEU A 39 -3.26 3.70 -3.73
CA LEU A 39 -2.33 4.07 -2.69
C LEU A 39 -1.34 5.10 -3.23
N CYS A 40 -1.17 6.20 -2.51
CA CYS A 40 -0.13 7.18 -2.80
C CYS A 40 1.12 6.84 -1.98
N ARG A 41 2.29 6.75 -2.62
CA ARG A 41 3.57 6.58 -1.93
C ARG A 41 4.50 7.73 -2.27
N VAL A 42 4.86 8.50 -1.27
CA VAL A 42 5.86 9.57 -1.39
C VAL A 42 7.22 8.98 -1.01
N ARG A 43 8.22 9.11 -1.90
CA ARG A 43 9.57 8.64 -1.60
C ARG A 43 10.33 9.67 -0.74
N PRO A 44 11.33 9.25 0.06
CA PRO A 44 12.33 10.16 0.60
C PRO A 44 13.01 10.98 -0.49
N SER A 45 13.33 12.23 -0.16
CA SER A 45 14.30 13.03 -0.92
C SER A 45 15.66 12.36 -0.88
N ASN A 46 16.45 12.53 -1.95
CA ASN A 46 17.84 12.09 -1.95
C ASN A 46 18.77 13.24 -1.53
N ALA A 47 20.00 12.92 -1.12
CA ALA A 47 20.96 13.93 -0.66
C ALA A 47 21.22 15.05 -1.68
N ARG A 48 21.21 14.73 -2.99
CA ARG A 48 21.37 15.73 -4.05
C ARG A 48 20.19 16.69 -4.14
N GLU A 49 18.97 16.19 -3.94
CA GLU A 49 17.74 16.99 -3.91
C GLU A 49 17.70 17.88 -2.68
N GLU A 50 18.14 17.37 -1.53
CA GLU A 50 18.26 18.17 -0.30
C GLU A 50 19.30 19.28 -0.44
N GLU A 51 20.46 18.99 -1.05
CA GLU A 51 21.50 19.99 -1.33
C GLU A 51 21.06 21.07 -2.34
N MET A 52 20.35 20.66 -3.41
CA MET A 52 19.94 21.57 -4.48
C MET A 52 18.75 22.46 -4.12
N ALA A 53 17.85 21.99 -3.26
CA ALA A 53 16.57 22.65 -3.05
C ALA A 53 16.53 23.59 -1.83
N GLY A 54 17.58 23.62 -1.01
CA GLY A 54 17.60 24.44 0.21
C GLY A 54 16.47 24.07 1.20
N SER A 55 16.24 24.93 2.20
CA SER A 55 15.24 24.72 3.27
C SER A 55 13.78 24.62 2.80
N ASP A 56 13.47 24.85 1.51
CA ASP A 56 12.11 25.09 1.00
C ASP A 56 11.67 24.06 -0.07
N SER A 57 12.19 22.83 0.03
CA SER A 57 12.05 21.78 -0.99
C SER A 57 10.74 20.98 -0.94
N GLN A 58 10.05 20.97 0.20
CA GLN A 58 8.95 20.03 0.41
C GLN A 58 7.63 20.58 -0.13
N VAL A 59 7.34 20.25 -1.40
CA VAL A 59 6.11 20.60 -2.14
C VAL A 59 4.88 19.83 -1.62
N VAL A 60 5.06 18.87 -0.71
CA VAL A 60 4.02 17.93 -0.28
C VAL A 60 3.84 17.98 1.24
N SER A 61 2.64 18.28 1.71
CA SER A 61 2.29 18.25 3.13
C SER A 61 1.26 17.16 3.42
N PHE A 62 1.32 16.65 4.66
CA PHE A 62 0.45 15.58 5.15
C PHE A 62 -0.36 16.14 6.30
N PRO A 63 -1.67 16.40 6.13
CA PRO A 63 -2.50 16.94 7.20
C PRO A 63 -2.68 15.95 8.36
N ASP A 64 -2.56 14.65 8.07
CA ASP A 64 -2.65 13.58 9.07
C ASP A 64 -1.27 12.97 9.36
N ASP A 65 -0.83 13.10 10.60
CA ASP A 65 0.50 12.67 11.04
C ASP A 65 0.61 11.15 11.28
N SER A 66 -0.50 10.41 11.11
CA SER A 66 -0.60 8.97 11.42
C SER A 66 -0.74 8.07 10.19
N GLY A 67 -0.61 8.61 8.97
CA GLY A 67 -0.92 7.90 7.73
C GLY A 67 -2.40 8.06 7.40
N GLY A 68 -2.73 9.17 6.76
CA GLY A 68 -4.10 9.49 6.35
C GLY A 68 -4.39 9.13 4.90
N GLU A 69 -5.62 9.39 4.52
CA GLU A 69 -6.12 9.30 3.14
C GLU A 69 -5.76 10.57 2.34
N LYS A 70 -5.27 11.63 3.01
CA LYS A 70 -5.11 12.96 2.43
C LYS A 70 -3.66 13.36 2.20
N LEU A 71 -3.42 14.02 1.07
CA LEU A 71 -2.16 14.57 0.61
C LEU A 71 -2.40 15.98 0.09
N VAL A 72 -1.58 16.95 0.47
CA VAL A 72 -1.69 18.31 -0.07
C VAL A 72 -0.41 18.66 -0.83
N VAL A 73 -0.56 19.14 -2.06
CA VAL A 73 0.55 19.57 -2.91
C VAL A 73 0.54 21.10 -3.00
N SER A 74 1.54 21.73 -2.41
CA SER A 74 1.73 23.18 -2.46
C SER A 74 2.37 23.60 -3.77
N GLN A 75 1.78 24.58 -4.46
CA GLN A 75 2.29 25.05 -5.73
C GLN A 75 3.04 26.38 -5.57
N PRO A 76 4.12 26.61 -6.35
CA PRO A 76 4.81 27.89 -6.32
C PRO A 76 3.88 29.01 -6.80
N PRO A 77 4.01 30.22 -6.23
CA PRO A 77 3.15 31.34 -6.59
C PRO A 77 3.34 31.70 -8.07
N SER A 78 2.24 31.70 -8.83
CA SER A 78 2.24 32.09 -10.24
C SER A 78 1.31 33.29 -10.46
N PRO A 79 1.74 34.35 -11.17
CA PRO A 79 0.95 35.57 -11.36
C PRO A 79 -0.37 35.35 -12.13
N GLU A 80 -0.50 34.23 -12.82
CA GLU A 80 -1.70 33.85 -13.59
C GLU A 80 -2.78 33.16 -12.74
N ARG A 81 -2.48 32.74 -11.50
CA ARG A 81 -3.44 32.05 -10.62
C ARG A 81 -3.86 32.92 -9.44
N ARG A 82 -5.10 33.42 -9.48
CA ARG A 82 -5.82 33.98 -8.32
C ARG A 82 -6.63 32.86 -7.65
N GLY A 83 -6.05 32.17 -6.68
CA GLY A 83 -6.72 31.09 -5.93
C GLY A 83 -5.74 30.29 -5.07
N GLU A 84 -6.28 29.51 -4.11
CA GLU A 84 -5.53 28.71 -3.11
C GLU A 84 -4.33 27.96 -3.73
N ALA A 85 -3.15 28.14 -3.12
CA ALA A 85 -1.88 27.60 -3.59
C ALA A 85 -1.74 26.09 -3.36
N ASP A 86 -2.63 25.50 -2.55
CA ASP A 86 -2.55 24.13 -2.08
C ASP A 86 -3.61 23.26 -2.77
N LEU A 87 -3.18 22.15 -3.37
CA LEU A 87 -4.06 21.18 -4.02
C LEU A 87 -4.23 19.94 -3.12
N PRO A 88 -5.41 19.75 -2.49
CA PRO A 88 -5.69 18.55 -1.72
C PRO A 88 -6.05 17.38 -2.64
N PHE A 89 -5.55 16.20 -2.30
CA PHE A 89 -5.83 14.91 -2.92
C PHE A 89 -6.21 13.90 -1.85
N GLU A 90 -7.11 12.98 -2.20
CA GLU A 90 -7.58 11.91 -1.33
C GLU A 90 -7.34 10.55 -2.02
N PHE A 91 -6.87 9.57 -1.25
CA PHE A 91 -6.45 8.24 -1.66
C PHE A 91 -6.87 7.23 -0.59
N ASP A 92 -6.94 5.94 -0.92
CA ASP A 92 -7.24 4.89 0.07
C ASP A 92 -6.16 4.76 1.16
N ALA A 93 -4.93 5.19 0.86
CA ALA A 93 -3.84 5.31 1.82
C ALA A 93 -2.73 6.22 1.27
N VAL A 94 -2.16 7.06 2.12
CA VAL A 94 -0.98 7.88 1.82
C VAL A 94 0.23 7.42 2.64
N LEU A 95 1.16 6.75 1.97
CA LEU A 95 2.43 6.29 2.51
C LEU A 95 3.46 7.42 2.44
N GLN A 96 3.73 8.02 3.61
CA GLN A 96 4.69 9.11 3.78
C GLN A 96 6.14 8.68 3.47
N PRO A 97 7.09 9.63 3.30
CA PRO A 97 8.50 9.32 3.01
C PRO A 97 9.16 8.31 3.96
N ARG A 98 8.75 8.32 5.24
CA ARG A 98 9.25 7.39 6.26
C ARG A 98 8.74 5.96 6.14
N ALA A 99 7.74 5.70 5.29
CA ALA A 99 7.13 4.38 5.13
C ALA A 99 8.12 3.38 4.53
N SER A 100 8.28 2.26 5.22
CA SER A 100 9.15 1.16 4.82
C SER A 100 8.50 0.30 3.72
N GLN A 101 9.29 -0.62 3.15
CA GLN A 101 8.75 -1.64 2.23
C GLN A 101 7.77 -2.58 2.92
N GLU A 102 7.90 -2.75 4.23
CA GLU A 102 7.01 -3.60 5.02
C GLU A 102 5.65 -2.92 5.20
N ASP A 103 5.64 -1.61 5.46
CA ASP A 103 4.40 -0.82 5.56
C ASP A 103 3.65 -0.79 4.21
N VAL A 104 4.39 -0.71 3.10
CA VAL A 104 3.80 -0.84 1.75
C VAL A 104 3.19 -2.23 1.57
N PHE A 105 3.90 -3.28 2.00
CA PHE A 105 3.42 -4.65 1.85
C PHE A 105 2.22 -4.94 2.75
N SER A 106 2.14 -4.40 3.96
CA SER A 106 0.99 -4.60 4.85
C SER A 106 -0.32 -4.12 4.21
N GLU A 107 -0.28 -3.05 3.44
CA GLU A 107 -1.44 -2.54 2.70
C GLU A 107 -1.90 -3.46 1.56
N VAL A 108 -0.95 -4.14 0.92
CA VAL A 108 -1.18 -5.00 -0.26
C VAL A 108 -1.40 -6.47 0.12
N LYS A 109 -0.95 -6.89 1.31
CA LYS A 109 -1.08 -8.24 1.85
C LYS A 109 -2.50 -8.84 1.78
N PRO A 110 -3.58 -8.07 2.04
CA PRO A 110 -4.93 -8.60 1.87
C PRO A 110 -5.23 -9.04 0.43
N LEU A 111 -4.70 -8.31 -0.57
CA LEU A 111 -4.85 -8.67 -1.98
C LEU A 111 -4.05 -9.93 -2.33
N VAL A 112 -2.83 -10.08 -1.79
CA VAL A 112 -2.04 -11.31 -1.95
C VAL A 112 -2.78 -12.52 -1.39
N THR A 113 -3.43 -12.35 -0.23
CA THR A 113 -4.27 -13.40 0.39
C THR A 113 -5.45 -13.77 -0.52
N SER A 114 -6.11 -12.78 -1.14
CA SER A 114 -7.17 -13.03 -2.13
C SER A 114 -6.66 -13.80 -3.36
N CYS A 115 -5.45 -13.50 -3.82
CA CYS A 115 -4.81 -14.25 -4.90
C CYS A 115 -4.58 -15.72 -4.53
N MET A 116 -4.08 -15.99 -3.32
CA MET A 116 -3.95 -17.37 -2.79
C MET A 116 -5.30 -18.08 -2.65
N ASP A 117 -6.35 -17.30 -2.42
CA ASP A 117 -7.73 -17.77 -2.32
C ASP A 117 -8.39 -17.99 -3.71
N GLY A 118 -7.69 -17.71 -4.80
CA GLY A 118 -8.14 -17.99 -6.17
C GLY A 118 -8.84 -16.82 -6.87
N PHE A 119 -8.69 -15.60 -6.35
CA PHE A 119 -9.18 -14.39 -7.00
C PHE A 119 -8.09 -13.79 -7.90
N SER A 120 -8.49 -13.21 -9.04
CA SER A 120 -7.56 -12.48 -9.90
C SER A 120 -7.23 -11.11 -9.28
N VAL A 121 -5.94 -10.85 -9.09
CA VAL A 121 -5.44 -9.62 -8.48
C VAL A 121 -4.40 -8.98 -9.39
N THR A 122 -4.49 -7.66 -9.54
CA THR A 122 -3.54 -6.86 -10.32
C THR A 122 -3.02 -5.72 -9.47
N ILE A 123 -1.70 -5.59 -9.38
CA ILE A 123 -1.02 -4.48 -8.70
C ILE A 123 -0.11 -3.81 -9.73
N PHE A 124 -0.24 -2.50 -9.89
CA PHE A 124 0.61 -1.71 -10.77
C PHE A 124 1.12 -0.47 -10.04
N ALA A 125 2.34 -0.06 -10.37
CA ALA A 125 2.94 1.16 -9.86
C ALA A 125 2.93 2.24 -10.95
N TYR A 126 2.39 3.42 -10.63
CA TYR A 126 2.30 4.55 -11.55
C TYR A 126 3.12 5.76 -11.05
N GLY A 127 3.62 6.58 -11.98
CA GLY A 127 4.38 7.80 -11.67
C GLY A 127 5.50 8.08 -12.67
N GLN A 128 6.14 9.24 -12.56
CA GLN A 128 7.26 9.64 -13.43
C GLN A 128 8.53 8.81 -13.22
N THR A 129 9.50 8.90 -14.14
CA THR A 129 10.83 8.31 -13.93
C THR A 129 11.49 8.90 -12.68
N GLY A 130 12.09 8.05 -11.85
CA GLY A 130 12.69 8.45 -10.56
C GLY A 130 11.70 8.59 -9.40
N SER A 131 10.40 8.34 -9.58
CA SER A 131 9.41 8.39 -8.48
C SER A 131 9.45 7.18 -7.52
N GLY A 132 10.20 6.13 -7.85
CA GLY A 132 10.33 4.94 -7.00
C GLY A 132 9.47 3.74 -7.41
N LYS A 133 8.87 3.71 -8.61
CA LYS A 133 8.08 2.55 -9.11
C LYS A 133 8.82 1.20 -8.97
N THR A 134 10.03 1.10 -9.54
CA THR A 134 10.87 -0.11 -9.46
C THR A 134 11.24 -0.44 -8.02
N TYR A 135 11.55 0.58 -7.21
CA TYR A 135 11.81 0.39 -5.78
C TYR A 135 10.58 -0.17 -5.05
N THR A 136 9.37 0.25 -5.40
CA THR A 136 8.14 -0.30 -4.80
C THR A 136 7.89 -1.75 -5.18
N MET A 137 8.01 -2.08 -6.48
CA MET A 137 7.69 -3.42 -6.98
C MET A 137 8.81 -4.43 -6.70
N GLU A 138 10.05 -4.12 -7.06
CA GLU A 138 11.19 -5.04 -6.93
C GLU A 138 12.00 -4.78 -5.65
N GLY A 139 12.14 -3.51 -5.27
CA GLY A 139 12.98 -3.12 -4.13
C GLY A 139 14.47 -3.21 -4.43
N ILE A 140 15.26 -3.37 -3.38
CA ILE A 140 16.72 -3.51 -3.45
C ILE A 140 17.19 -4.63 -2.54
N THR A 141 18.45 -5.05 -2.70
CA THR A 141 19.09 -6.01 -1.78
C THR A 141 18.99 -5.50 -0.33
N GLY A 142 18.44 -6.33 0.56
CA GLY A 142 18.19 -5.99 1.96
C GLY A 142 16.86 -5.27 2.23
N LYS A 143 16.16 -4.77 1.20
CA LYS A 143 14.82 -4.17 1.30
C LYS A 143 13.94 -4.63 0.12
N PRO A 144 13.48 -5.90 0.13
CA PRO A 144 12.69 -6.46 -0.96
C PRO A 144 11.36 -5.71 -1.13
N GLY A 145 10.98 -5.47 -2.38
CA GLY A 145 9.70 -4.90 -2.77
C GLY A 145 8.57 -5.92 -2.77
N ILE A 146 7.41 -5.52 -3.31
CA ILE A 146 6.17 -6.32 -3.33
C ILE A 146 6.37 -7.68 -4.01
N CYS A 147 7.14 -7.75 -5.10
CA CYS A 147 7.31 -8.99 -5.88
C CYS A 147 8.11 -10.09 -5.17
N TYR A 148 8.86 -9.74 -4.11
CA TYR A 148 9.78 -10.66 -3.43
C TYR A 148 9.40 -10.94 -1.98
N ARG A 149 8.18 -10.57 -1.57
CA ARG A 149 7.61 -10.81 -0.23
C ARG A 149 6.40 -11.71 -0.34
#